data_AF-A0A1G1KQV1-F1
#
_entry.id   AF-A0A1G1KQV1-F1
#
_cell.length_a   1.000
_cell.length_b   1.000
_cell.length_c   1.000
_cell.angle_alpha   90.00
_cell.angle_beta   90.00
_cell.angle_gamma   90.00
#
_symmetry.space_group_name_H-M   'P 1'
#
loop_
_entity.id
_entity.type
_entity.pdbx_description
1 polymer ?
#
loop_
_entity_poly.entity_id
_entity_poly.type
_entity_poly.pdbx_seq_one_letter_code
_entity_poly.pdbx_strand_id
1 'polypeptide(L)' 'MDKITFAIKVNKGVLNRLKEFCVAHGTKYSFFVEKAITEKLAEEELKEDILDFKKLKKEESQAIPFEDYLRQRDA' A
#
# COMPACT_ATOMS: atom_id res chain seq x y z
N MET A 1 -2.24 -0.80 22.26
CA MET A 1 -2.31 -1.08 20.82
C MET A 1 -2.68 -2.54 20.70
N ASP A 2 -3.92 -2.82 20.27
CA ASP A 2 -4.46 -4.18 20.30
C ASP A 2 -3.78 -5.05 19.24
N LYS A 3 -3.37 -6.25 19.66
CA LYS A 3 -2.81 -7.26 18.75
C LYS A 3 -3.84 -8.35 18.54
N ILE A 4 -4.09 -8.70 17.29
CA ILE A 4 -4.96 -9.80 16.90
C ILE A 4 -4.14 -10.93 16.29
N THR A 5 -4.59 -12.17 16.46
CA THR A 5 -3.96 -13.32 15.83
C THR A 5 -4.42 -13.43 14.38
N PHE A 6 -3.47 -13.42 13.45
CA PHE A 6 -3.70 -13.67 12.04
C PHE A 6 -2.97 -14.94 11.61
N ALA A 7 -3.71 -15.94 11.12
CA ALA A 7 -3.17 -17.23 10.72
C ALA A 7 -3.29 -17.42 9.20
N ILE A 8 -2.17 -17.70 8.54
CA ILE A 8 -2.09 -17.93 7.09
C ILE A 8 -1.29 -19.17 6.78
N LYS A 9 -1.59 -19.80 5.64
CA LYS A 9 -0.75 -20.85 5.06
C LYS A 9 0.36 -20.19 4.25
N VAL A 10 1.60 -20.54 4.55
CA VAL A 10 2.78 -20.08 3.82
C VAL A 10 3.62 -21.27 3.38
N ASN A 11 4.35 -21.08 2.27
CA ASN A 11 5.28 -22.09 1.78
C ASN A 11 6.35 -22.39 2.85
N LYS A 12 6.65 -23.67 3.06
CA LYS A 12 7.62 -24.14 4.06
C LYS A 12 9.01 -23.51 3.88
N GLY A 13 9.47 -23.35 2.64
CA GLY A 13 10.76 -22.73 2.34
C GLY A 13 10.81 -21.24 2.73
N VAL A 14 9.70 -20.52 2.53
CA VAL A 14 9.59 -19.11 2.94
C VAL A 14 9.68 -18.99 4.47
N LEU A 15 8.97 -19.86 5.20
CA LEU A 15 9.02 -19.87 6.66
C LEU A 15 10.43 -20.19 7.18
N ASN A 16 11.15 -21.12 6.56
CA ASN A 16 12.53 -21.44 6.95
C ASN A 16 13.46 -20.24 6.73
N ARG A 17 13.40 -19.60 5.57
CA ARG A 17 14.21 -18.39 5.27
C ARG A 17 13.90 -17.26 6.23
N LEU A 18 12.64 -17.04 6.58
CA LEU A 18 12.23 -16.04 7.56
C LEU A 18 12.87 -16.31 8.94
N LYS A 19 12.82 -17.56 9.40
CA LYS A 19 13.41 -17.97 10.68
C LYS A 19 14.92 -17.75 10.69
N GLU A 20 15.62 -18.26 9.68
CA GLU A 20 17.07 -18.10 9.54
C GLU A 20 17.48 -16.62 9.52
N PHE A 21 16.78 -15.80 8.73
CA PHE A 21 17.03 -14.37 8.64
C PHE A 21 16.84 -13.67 9.98
N CYS A 22 15.70 -13.90 10.63
CA CYS A 22 15.38 -13.25 11.90
C CYS A 22 16.30 -13.67 13.04
N VAL A 23 16.71 -14.95 13.09
CA VAL A 23 17.72 -15.44 14.05
C VAL A 23 19.07 -14.77 13.82
N ALA A 24 19.54 -14.72 12.56
CA ALA A 24 20.81 -14.08 12.21
C ALA A 24 20.86 -12.58 12.56
N HIS A 25 19.71 -11.90 12.51
CA HIS A 25 19.60 -10.44 12.76
C HIS A 25 19.02 -10.11 14.14
N GLY A 26 18.84 -11.08 15.03
CA GLY A 26 18.31 -10.85 16.38
C GLY A 26 16.91 -10.21 16.41
N THR A 27 16.09 -10.46 15.40
CA THR A 27 14.78 -9.80 15.19
C THR A 27 13.62 -10.74 15.46
N LYS A 28 12.54 -10.24 16.08
CA LYS A 28 11.33 -11.04 16.32
C LYS A 28 10.55 -11.25 15.02
N TYR A 29 10.07 -12.47 14.80
CA TYR A 29 9.29 -12.83 13.60
C TYR A 29 8.05 -11.96 13.45
N SER A 30 7.32 -11.72 14.54
CA SER A 30 6.12 -10.88 14.52
C SER A 30 6.43 -9.46 14.07
N PHE A 31 7.55 -8.88 14.54
CA PHE A 31 7.96 -7.53 14.16
C PHE A 31 8.35 -7.47 12.68
N PHE A 32 9.12 -8.45 12.21
CA PHE A 32 9.52 -8.52 10.80
C PHE A 32 8.30 -8.63 9.89
N VAL A 33 7.35 -9.53 10.20
CA VAL A 33 6.15 -9.74 9.41
C VAL A 33 5.23 -8.52 9.45
N GLU A 34 5.01 -7.93 10.63
CA GLU A 34 4.21 -6.72 10.79
C GLU A 34 4.78 -5.57 9.94
N LYS A 35 6.09 -5.33 10.02
CA LYS A 35 6.77 -4.32 9.22
C LYS A 35 6.69 -4.60 7.72
N ALA A 36 6.95 -5.84 7.30
CA ALA A 36 6.89 -6.21 5.88
C ALA A 36 5.48 -6.04 5.29
N ILE A 37 4.43 -6.35 6.06
CA ILE A 37 3.05 -6.12 5.63
C ILE A 37 2.78 -4.62 5.47
N THR A 38 3.15 -3.79 6.45
CA THR A 38 2.96 -2.34 6.39
C THR A 38 3.70 -1.72 5.20
N GLU A 39 4.96 -2.09 4.99
CA GLU A 39 5.75 -1.58 3.86
C GLU A 39 5.16 -2.00 2.52
N LYS A 40 4.69 -3.25 2.41
CA LYS A 40 4.12 -3.74 1.16
C LYS A 40 2.76 -3.12 0.83
N LEU A 41 1.94 -2.84 1.84
CA LEU A 41 0.68 -2.10 1.65
C LEU A 41 0.96 -0.69 1.11
N ALA A 42 1.88 0.06 1.74
CA ALA A 42 2.23 1.40 1.30
C ALA A 42 2.80 1.43 -0.13
N GLU A 43 3.56 0.41 -0.54
CA GLU A 43 4.07 0.28 -1.90
C GLU A 43 2.95 0.08 -2.94
N GLU A 44 1.97 -0.79 -2.66
CA GLU A 44 0.85 -1.00 -3.58
C GLU A 44 -0.08 0.21 -3.62
N GLU A 45 -0.36 0.88 -2.49
CA GLU A 45 -1.13 2.12 -2.45
C GLU A 45 -0.48 3.22 -3.30
N LEU A 46 0.83 3.44 -3.12
CA LEU A 46 1.57 4.42 -3.91
C LEU A 46 1.52 4.11 -5.42
N LYS A 47 1.56 2.83 -5.78
CA LYS A 47 1.48 2.39 -7.17
C LYS A 47 0.10 2.64 -7.76
N GLU A 48 -0.96 2.41 -7.00
CA GLU A 48 -2.33 2.75 -7.38
C GLU A 48 -2.47 4.27 -7.58
N ASP A 49 -2.01 5.08 -6.63
CA ASP A 49 -2.02 6.54 -6.72
C ASP A 49 -1.31 7.05 -7.99
N ILE A 50 -0.12 6.51 -8.29
CA ILE A 50 0.63 6.88 -9.50
C ILE A 50 -0.14 6.52 -10.78
N LEU A 51 -0.84 5.39 -10.80
CA LEU A 51 -1.65 4.99 -11.95
C LEU A 51 -2.84 5.93 -12.15
N ASP A 52 -3.51 6.30 -11.06
CA ASP A 52 -4.61 7.25 -11.09
C ASP A 52 -4.13 8.64 -11.54
N PHE A 53 -3.01 9.13 -11.01
CA PHE A 53 -2.41 10.39 -11.50
C PHE A 53 -2.11 10.35 -12.99
N LYS A 54 -1.54 9.25 -13.51
CA LYS A 54 -1.29 9.10 -14.95
C LYS A 54 -2.56 9.10 -15.77
N LYS A 55 -3.64 8.50 -15.24
CA LYS A 55 -4.95 8.50 -15.90
C LYS A 55 -5.54 9.90 -15.92
N LEU A 56 -5.64 10.55 -14.77
CA LEU A 56 -6.18 11.91 -14.62
C LEU A 56 -5.40 12.96 -15.41
N LYS A 57 -4.08 12.80 -15.53
CA LYS A 57 -3.25 13.68 -16.37
C LYS A 57 -3.68 13.70 -17.84
N LYS A 58 -4.26 12.61 -18.37
CA LYS A 58 -4.82 12.60 -19.73
C LYS A 58 -6.12 13.37 -19.85
N GLU A 59 -6.82 13.52 -18.73
CA GLU A 59 -8.11 14.22 -18.64
C GLU A 59 -7.92 15.71 -18.34
N GLU A 60 -6.70 16.14 -17.97
CA GLU A 60 -6.34 17.52 -17.62
C GLU A 60 -6.66 18.53 -18.73
N SER A 61 -6.49 18.15 -20.01
CA SER A 61 -6.85 19.03 -21.14
C SER A 61 -8.35 19.29 -21.27
N GLN A 62 -9.19 18.47 -20.63
CA GLN A 62 -10.64 18.60 -20.58
C GLN A 62 -11.11 19.29 -19.30
N ALA A 63 -10.19 19.58 -18.36
CA ALA A 63 -10.53 20.24 -17.12
C ALA A 63 -10.95 21.69 -17.37
N ILE A 64 -12.01 22.11 -16.70
CA ILE A 64 -12.45 23.50 -16.67
C ILE A 64 -12.04 24.15 -15.34
N PRO A 65 -11.83 25.48 -15.29
CA PRO A 65 -11.62 26.18 -14.03
C PRO A 65 -12.76 25.90 -13.04
N PHE A 66 -12.41 25.76 -11.76
CA PHE A 66 -13.38 25.41 -10.71
C PHE A 66 -14.56 26.40 -10.63
N GLU A 67 -14.29 27.70 -10.82
CA GLU A 67 -15.32 28.75 -10.84
C GLU A 67 -16.32 28.58 -11.99
N ASP A 68 -15.84 28.12 -13.15
CA ASP A 68 -16.70 27.90 -14.32
C ASP A 68 -17.56 26.64 -14.14
N TYR A 69 -17.04 25.62 -13.46
CA TYR A 69 -17.82 24.47 -13.02
C TYR A 69 -18.95 24.87 -12.05
N LEU A 70 -18.64 25.69 -11.02
CA LEU A 70 -19.64 26.13 -10.04
C LEU A 70 -20.78 26.90 -10.70
N ARG A 71 -20.48 27.78 -11.65
CA ARG A 71 -21.48 28.53 -12.42
C ARG A 71 -22.39 27.63 -13.26
N GLN A 72 -21.86 26.53 -13.81
CA GLN A 72 -22.65 25.56 -14.58
C GLN A 72 -23.52 24.66 -13.69
N ARG A 73 -23.09 24.39 -12.46
CA ARG A 73 -23.80 23.53 -11.52
C ARG A 73 -25.00 24.22 -10.86
N ASP A 74 -24.85 25.50 -10.54
CA ASP A 74 -25.87 26.28 -9.83
C ASP A 74 -26.88 26.96 -10.79
N ALA A 75 -26.78 26.69 -12.10
CA ALA A 75 -27.69 27.14 -13.17
C ALA A 75 -28.77 26.10 -13.48
#